data_AF-A0A8M2BDK1-F1
#
_entry.id   AF-A0A8M2BDK1-F1
#
_cell.length_a   1.000
_cell.length_b   1.000
_cell.length_c   1.000
_cell.angle_alpha   90.00
_cell.angle_beta   90.00
_cell.angle_gamma   90.00
#
_symmetry.space_group_name_H-M   'P 1'
#
loop_
_entity.id
_entity.type
_entity.pdbx_description
1 polymer ?
#
loop_
_entity_poly.entity_id
_entity_poly.type
_entity_poly.pdbx_seq_one_letter_code
_entity_poly.pdbx_strand_id
1 'polypeptide(L)'
;MLPCACAQLTASGNESTNARIPRGSLNMDSAWTALDMETQTMLKTAIKDPKTVDLEKLSNAVVEHSLKDLSFCKDAGRMCYAVVQAEAQKTASSVFRRNLLNRLQQEFIAREETRKRSMQEWVCVVTFICSIFDYIKVNNSPIAALVDPVYDCLFGLAQPDSLMNEEEVDCLVVQLHRVGEQLEQTNSERMNQLFYLLRDGFLLQEDLSSMTRLLLLEILEFRASGWTLSETAHKYYYSEVAD
;
A
#
# COMPACT_ATOMS: atom_id res chain seq x y z
N MET A 1 -22.04 8.96 1.99
CA MET A 1 -20.62 9.27 2.26
C MET A 1 -20.04 8.07 2.98
N LEU A 2 -19.21 7.28 2.30
CA LEU A 2 -18.42 6.24 2.93
C LEU A 2 -17.36 6.92 3.82
N PRO A 3 -17.03 6.38 5.00
CA PRO A 3 -15.92 6.92 5.78
C PRO A 3 -14.62 6.77 4.98
N CYS A 4 -13.84 7.84 4.90
CA CYS A 4 -12.49 7.84 4.34
C CYS A 4 -11.66 6.72 5.00
N ALA A 5 -10.87 5.97 4.24
CA ALA A 5 -10.15 4.80 4.75
C ALA A 5 -9.17 5.17 5.87
N CYS A 6 -8.73 6.44 5.91
CA CYS A 6 -7.93 7.02 6.98
C CYS A 6 -8.67 7.02 8.34
N ALA A 7 -9.99 7.23 8.36
CA ALA A 7 -10.80 7.20 9.58
C ALA A 7 -11.08 5.77 10.09
N GLN A 8 -10.99 4.75 9.23
CA GLN A 8 -11.22 3.35 9.63
C GLN A 8 -10.00 2.70 10.28
N LEU A 9 -8.81 3.30 10.18
CA LEU A 9 -7.58 2.75 10.73
C LEU A 9 -7.43 2.94 12.26
N THR A 10 -8.30 3.71 12.92
CA THR A 10 -8.12 4.12 14.33
C THR A 10 -9.16 3.57 15.31
N ALA A 11 -10.09 2.71 14.87
CA ALA A 11 -11.15 2.16 15.72
C ALA A 11 -10.68 0.97 16.61
N SER A 12 -9.64 1.17 17.43
CA SER A 12 -9.38 0.35 18.63
C SER A 12 -8.53 1.14 19.63
N GLY A 13 -9.11 1.50 20.77
CA GLY A 13 -8.64 2.60 21.62
C GLY A 13 -7.46 2.35 22.57
N ASN A 14 -6.98 3.50 23.08
CA ASN A 14 -6.15 3.82 24.25
C ASN A 14 -4.83 3.07 24.49
N GLU A 15 -3.70 3.77 24.28
CA GLU A 15 -2.80 4.21 25.37
C GLU A 15 -1.70 5.18 24.85
N SER A 16 -1.18 5.99 25.77
CA SER A 16 -0.31 7.16 25.61
C SER A 16 1.08 6.88 24.98
N THR A 17 1.68 7.97 24.48
CA THR A 17 3.05 8.17 23.94
C THR A 17 3.17 8.09 22.41
N ASN A 18 3.43 9.26 21.79
CA ASN A 18 3.84 9.47 20.40
C ASN A 18 3.30 8.39 19.43
N ALA A 19 1.99 8.41 19.21
CA ALA A 19 1.30 7.37 18.46
C ALA A 19 1.76 7.42 16.99
N ARG A 20 2.72 6.55 16.62
CA ARG A 20 2.74 6.02 15.26
C ARG A 20 1.33 5.51 14.98
N ILE A 21 0.71 5.96 13.88
CA ILE A 21 -0.56 5.39 13.43
C ILE A 21 -0.36 3.87 13.49
N PRO A 22 -1.14 3.12 14.29
CA PRO A 22 -0.96 1.70 14.41
C PRO A 22 -0.95 1.14 13.00
N ARG A 23 0.11 0.39 12.62
CA ARG A 23 0.05 -0.44 11.41
C ARG A 23 -1.18 -1.31 11.63
N GLY A 24 -2.29 -0.96 10.98
CA GLY A 24 -3.62 -1.42 11.41
C GLY A 24 -3.57 -2.91 11.69
N SER A 25 -4.05 -3.33 12.86
CA SER A 25 -4.26 -4.75 13.13
C SER A 25 -5.40 -5.22 12.23
N LEU A 26 -5.12 -5.37 10.94
CA LEU A 26 -6.05 -5.83 9.93
C LEU A 26 -6.26 -7.32 10.16
N ASN A 27 -7.53 -7.65 10.37
CA ASN A 27 -8.03 -8.96 10.71
C ASN A 27 -7.72 -9.92 9.54
N MET A 28 -6.78 -10.84 9.73
CA MET A 28 -6.34 -11.78 8.69
C MET A 28 -7.53 -12.58 8.09
N ASP A 29 -8.62 -12.68 8.85
CA ASP A 29 -9.87 -13.33 8.47
C ASP A 29 -10.60 -12.66 7.30
N SER A 30 -10.57 -11.33 7.15
CA SER A 30 -11.32 -10.66 6.07
C SER A 30 -10.66 -10.84 4.70
N ALA A 31 -9.34 -10.63 4.60
CA ALA A 31 -8.61 -10.88 3.37
C ALA A 31 -8.61 -12.38 2.99
N TRP A 32 -8.59 -13.26 4.00
CA TRP A 32 -8.72 -14.69 3.78
C TRP A 32 -10.05 -15.05 3.07
N THR A 33 -11.15 -14.42 3.46
CA THR A 33 -12.48 -14.69 2.87
C THR A 33 -12.68 -14.15 1.46
N ALA A 34 -11.88 -13.18 1.02
CA ALA A 34 -11.96 -12.60 -0.33
C ALA A 34 -11.47 -13.56 -1.42
N LEU A 35 -10.54 -14.46 -1.07
CA LEU A 35 -10.01 -15.45 -2.00
C LEU A 35 -11.04 -16.55 -2.31
N ASP A 36 -11.02 -17.06 -3.53
CA ASP A 36 -11.74 -18.30 -3.85
C ASP A 36 -11.16 -19.50 -3.08
N MET A 37 -11.97 -20.56 -2.93
CA MET A 37 -11.60 -21.74 -2.14
C MET A 37 -10.36 -22.47 -2.68
N GLU A 38 -10.13 -22.43 -3.99
CA GLU A 38 -8.97 -23.04 -4.63
C GLU A 38 -7.70 -22.29 -4.22
N THR A 39 -7.68 -20.97 -4.37
CA THR A 39 -6.55 -20.10 -4.00
C THR A 39 -6.27 -20.16 -2.51
N GLN A 40 -7.31 -20.16 -1.67
CA GLN A 40 -7.18 -20.39 -0.22
C GLN A 40 -6.49 -21.72 0.10
N THR A 41 -6.88 -22.80 -0.61
CA THR A 41 -6.32 -24.14 -0.42
C THR A 41 -4.87 -24.20 -0.87
N MET A 42 -4.57 -23.63 -2.04
CA MET A 42 -3.20 -23.53 -2.56
C MET A 42 -2.29 -22.75 -1.61
N LEU A 43 -2.76 -21.63 -1.06
CA LEU A 43 -1.98 -20.80 -0.15
C LEU A 43 -1.70 -21.50 1.19
N LYS A 44 -2.72 -22.13 1.80
CA LYS A 44 -2.57 -22.97 3.00
C LYS A 44 -1.58 -24.11 2.75
N THR A 45 -1.66 -24.75 1.59
CA THR A 45 -0.78 -25.86 1.23
C THR A 45 0.63 -25.36 0.99
N ALA A 46 0.82 -24.23 0.31
CA ALA A 46 2.14 -23.68 0.03
C ALA A 46 2.89 -23.28 1.31
N ILE A 47 2.18 -22.76 2.33
CA ILE A 47 2.79 -22.47 3.63
C ILE A 47 3.23 -23.76 4.35
N LYS A 48 2.50 -24.88 4.17
CA LYS A 48 2.80 -26.19 4.80
C LYS A 48 3.85 -26.99 4.04
N ASP A 49 3.70 -27.14 2.74
CA ASP A 49 4.60 -27.85 1.85
C ASP A 49 4.61 -27.18 0.45
N PRO A 50 5.53 -26.24 0.21
CA PRO A 50 5.63 -25.53 -1.07
C PRO A 50 5.88 -26.45 -2.27
N LYS A 51 6.44 -27.66 -2.07
CA LYS A 51 6.80 -28.57 -3.18
C LYS A 51 5.58 -29.21 -3.84
N THR A 52 4.44 -29.25 -3.15
CA THR A 52 3.21 -29.89 -3.63
C THR A 52 2.27 -28.91 -4.31
N VAL A 53 2.66 -27.63 -4.43
CA VAL A 53 1.83 -26.58 -4.99
C VAL A 53 2.49 -26.02 -6.23
N ASP A 54 1.68 -25.75 -7.26
CA ASP A 54 2.11 -24.93 -8.37
C ASP A 54 2.23 -23.47 -7.91
N LEU A 55 3.45 -23.07 -7.54
CA LEU A 55 3.76 -21.74 -7.04
C LEU A 55 3.61 -20.65 -8.10
N GLU A 56 3.71 -21.00 -9.39
CA GLU A 56 3.44 -20.05 -10.48
C GLU A 56 1.95 -19.74 -10.56
N LYS A 57 1.11 -20.79 -10.60
CA LYS A 57 -0.35 -20.64 -10.56
C LYS A 57 -0.81 -19.87 -9.32
N LEU A 58 -0.25 -20.19 -8.14
CA LEU A 58 -0.56 -19.47 -6.91
C LEU A 58 -0.19 -17.98 -7.01
N SER A 59 1.00 -17.66 -7.51
CA SER A 59 1.43 -16.27 -7.64
C SER A 59 0.52 -15.48 -8.57
N ASN A 60 0.11 -16.06 -9.71
CA ASN A 60 -0.81 -15.42 -10.65
C ASN A 60 -2.19 -15.18 -10.02
N ALA A 61 -2.74 -16.16 -9.30
CA ALA A 61 -4.03 -16.03 -8.63
C ALA A 61 -4.01 -14.94 -7.55
N VAL A 62 -2.93 -14.85 -6.76
CA VAL A 62 -2.78 -13.80 -5.74
C VAL A 62 -2.73 -12.40 -6.38
N VAL A 63 -2.00 -12.23 -7.49
CA VAL A 63 -2.00 -10.93 -8.20
C VAL A 63 -3.39 -10.62 -8.73
N GLU A 64 -4.03 -11.57 -9.42
CA GLU A 64 -5.36 -11.35 -10.01
C GLU A 64 -6.42 -10.94 -8.98
N HIS A 65 -6.43 -11.58 -7.81
CA HIS A 65 -7.33 -11.20 -6.71
C HIS A 65 -6.97 -9.84 -6.12
N SER A 66 -5.68 -9.53 -5.99
CA SER A 66 -5.23 -8.21 -5.51
C SER A 66 -5.73 -7.07 -6.39
N LEU A 67 -5.79 -7.26 -7.71
CA LEU A 67 -6.26 -6.22 -8.62
C LEU A 67 -7.77 -5.95 -8.54
N LYS A 68 -8.55 -6.90 -8.01
CA LYS A 68 -10.02 -6.82 -7.97
C LYS A 68 -10.56 -6.41 -6.60
N ASP A 69 -9.80 -6.65 -5.53
CA ASP A 69 -10.24 -6.41 -4.16
C ASP A 69 -9.19 -5.62 -3.35
N LEU A 70 -9.54 -4.36 -3.06
CA LEU A 70 -8.69 -3.46 -2.29
C LEU A 70 -8.50 -3.93 -0.84
N SER A 71 -9.49 -4.61 -0.27
CA SER A 71 -9.40 -5.16 1.10
C SER A 71 -8.38 -6.29 1.17
N PHE A 72 -8.33 -7.14 0.13
CA PHE A 72 -7.32 -8.18 0.00
C PHE A 72 -5.92 -7.59 -0.22
N CYS A 73 -5.80 -6.58 -1.08
CA CYS A 73 -4.55 -5.90 -1.44
C CYS A 73 -3.69 -5.48 -0.23
N LYS A 74 -4.34 -4.95 0.81
CA LYS A 74 -3.68 -4.48 2.04
C LYS A 74 -2.94 -5.61 2.76
N ASP A 75 -3.50 -6.82 2.73
CA ASP A 75 -2.99 -8.01 3.43
C ASP A 75 -2.21 -8.98 2.54
N ALA A 76 -2.36 -8.88 1.22
CA ALA A 76 -1.72 -9.78 0.27
C ALA A 76 -0.19 -9.85 0.46
N GLY A 77 0.46 -8.74 0.81
CA GLY A 77 1.90 -8.72 1.12
C GLY A 77 2.30 -9.63 2.29
N ARG A 78 1.49 -9.71 3.36
CA ARG A 78 1.73 -10.64 4.49
C ARG A 78 1.62 -12.09 4.05
N MET A 79 0.62 -12.39 3.23
CA MET A 79 0.37 -13.74 2.73
C MET A 79 1.49 -14.18 1.79
N CYS A 80 1.89 -13.30 0.86
CA CYS A 80 3.05 -13.52 0.00
C CYS A 80 4.33 -13.75 0.83
N TYR A 81 4.54 -12.97 1.88
CA TYR A 81 5.70 -13.12 2.76
C TYR A 81 5.74 -14.50 3.43
N ALA A 82 4.60 -14.98 3.94
CA ALA A 82 4.50 -16.30 4.55
C ALA A 82 4.88 -17.42 3.57
N VAL A 83 4.44 -17.32 2.30
CA VAL A 83 4.79 -18.28 1.25
C VAL A 83 6.27 -18.19 0.88
N VAL A 84 6.81 -16.99 0.70
CA VAL A 84 8.24 -16.78 0.41
C VAL A 84 9.14 -17.38 1.50
N GLN A 85 8.77 -17.19 2.77
CA GLN A 85 9.53 -17.74 3.89
C GLN A 85 9.41 -19.26 3.97
N ALA A 86 8.21 -19.81 3.79
CA ALA A 86 8.01 -21.25 3.77
C ALA A 86 8.80 -21.92 2.64
N GLU A 87 8.81 -21.32 1.45
CA GLU A 87 9.60 -21.78 0.30
C GLU A 87 11.11 -21.76 0.62
N ALA A 88 11.64 -20.59 1.02
CA ALA A 88 13.06 -20.45 1.31
C ALA A 88 13.55 -21.45 2.39
N GLN A 89 12.76 -21.68 3.43
CA GLN A 89 13.12 -22.59 4.53
C GLN A 89 13.03 -24.08 4.15
N LYS A 90 12.02 -24.48 3.37
CA LYS A 90 11.70 -25.91 3.14
C LYS A 90 12.28 -26.47 1.84
N THR A 91 12.52 -25.61 0.86
CA THR A 91 12.95 -26.02 -0.48
C THR A 91 14.26 -25.36 -0.92
N ALA A 92 14.73 -24.34 -0.20
CA ALA A 92 15.86 -23.49 -0.60
C ALA A 92 15.70 -22.91 -2.02
N SER A 93 14.45 -22.68 -2.46
CA SER A 93 14.12 -22.07 -3.75
C SER A 93 13.44 -20.70 -3.59
N SER A 94 13.26 -19.99 -4.70
CA SER A 94 12.56 -18.70 -4.74
C SER A 94 11.66 -18.55 -5.97
N VAL A 95 11.03 -19.66 -6.38
CA VAL A 95 10.10 -19.75 -7.52
C VAL A 95 8.91 -18.84 -7.30
N PHE A 96 8.27 -18.90 -6.12
CA PHE A 96 7.09 -18.08 -5.84
C PHE A 96 7.45 -16.59 -5.91
N ARG A 97 8.53 -16.17 -5.23
CA ARG A 97 8.99 -14.77 -5.24
C ARG A 97 9.29 -14.29 -6.66
N ARG A 98 9.98 -15.10 -7.46
CA ARG A 98 10.34 -14.73 -8.84
C ARG A 98 9.09 -14.58 -9.71
N ASN A 99 8.16 -15.51 -9.66
CA ASN A 99 6.93 -15.44 -10.45
C ASN A 99 6.03 -14.27 -10.00
N LEU A 100 5.93 -14.04 -8.69
CA LEU A 100 5.23 -12.88 -8.13
C LEU A 100 5.80 -11.55 -8.64
N LEU A 101 7.12 -11.36 -8.60
CA LEU A 101 7.77 -10.14 -9.07
C LEU A 101 7.65 -9.97 -10.59
N ASN A 102 7.79 -11.05 -11.35
CA ASN A 102 7.60 -11.02 -12.81
C ASN A 102 6.18 -10.60 -13.17
N ARG A 103 5.16 -11.15 -12.49
CA ARG A 103 3.77 -10.76 -12.73
C ARG A 103 3.50 -9.33 -12.29
N LEU A 104 4.00 -8.92 -11.12
CA LEU A 104 3.88 -7.55 -10.63
C LEU A 104 4.48 -6.52 -11.60
N GLN A 105 5.62 -6.87 -12.23
CA GLN A 105 6.25 -6.02 -13.24
C GLN A 105 5.36 -5.82 -14.47
N GLN A 106 4.61 -6.85 -14.90
CA GLN A 106 3.67 -6.73 -16.02
C GLN A 106 2.55 -5.74 -15.69
N GLU A 107 1.97 -5.83 -14.49
CA GLU A 107 0.93 -4.91 -14.03
C GLU A 107 1.47 -3.47 -13.89
N PHE A 108 2.71 -3.31 -13.42
CA PHE A 108 3.37 -2.00 -13.36
C PHE A 108 3.61 -1.39 -14.74
N ILE A 109 4.02 -2.18 -15.73
CA ILE A 109 4.22 -1.70 -17.11
C ILE A 109 2.88 -1.27 -17.72
N ALA A 110 1.80 -2.00 -17.45
CA ALA A 110 0.46 -1.70 -17.98
C ALA A 110 -0.29 -0.60 -17.21
N ARG A 111 0.29 -0.02 -16.15
CA ARG A 111 -0.41 0.83 -15.17
C ARG A 111 -1.14 2.04 -15.76
N GLU A 112 -0.58 2.68 -16.78
CA GLU A 112 -1.17 3.83 -17.47
C GLU A 112 -2.49 3.44 -18.15
N GLU A 113 -2.49 2.29 -18.83
CA GLU A 113 -3.70 1.74 -19.48
C GLU A 113 -4.70 1.23 -18.44
N THR A 114 -4.21 0.65 -17.33
CA THR A 114 -5.06 0.26 -16.20
C THR A 114 -5.76 1.47 -15.60
N ARG A 115 -5.06 2.59 -15.35
CA ARG A 115 -5.65 3.84 -14.83
C ARG A 115 -6.74 4.38 -15.76
N LYS A 116 -6.51 4.37 -17.08
CA LYS A 116 -7.51 4.79 -18.07
C LYS A 116 -8.75 3.89 -18.08
N ARG A 117 -8.57 2.60 -17.83
CA ARG A 117 -9.63 1.59 -17.88
C ARG A 117 -10.46 1.54 -16.60
N SER A 118 -9.80 1.55 -15.44
CA SER A 118 -10.44 1.42 -14.13
C SER A 118 -9.56 2.05 -13.04
N MET A 119 -10.09 3.09 -12.42
CA MET A 119 -9.48 3.77 -11.28
C MET A 119 -9.29 2.83 -10.08
N GLN A 120 -10.30 2.01 -9.80
CA GLN A 120 -10.24 1.03 -8.72
C GLN A 120 -9.11 0.02 -8.94
N GLU A 121 -8.97 -0.51 -10.17
CA GLU A 121 -7.87 -1.43 -10.49
C GLU A 121 -6.51 -0.73 -10.37
N TRP A 122 -6.41 0.53 -10.78
CA TRP A 122 -5.19 1.32 -10.62
C TRP A 122 -4.79 1.52 -9.15
N VAL A 123 -5.73 1.90 -8.30
CA VAL A 123 -5.50 2.03 -6.85
C VAL A 123 -5.10 0.69 -6.23
N CYS A 124 -5.68 -0.41 -6.69
CA CYS A 124 -5.26 -1.77 -6.31
C CYS A 124 -3.82 -2.08 -6.78
N VAL A 125 -3.42 -1.73 -8.01
CA VAL A 125 -2.03 -1.89 -8.48
C VAL A 125 -1.06 -1.16 -7.55
N VAL A 126 -1.31 0.11 -7.25
CA VAL A 126 -0.42 0.90 -6.37
C VAL A 126 -0.36 0.30 -4.97
N THR A 127 -1.52 -0.03 -4.40
CA THR A 127 -1.62 -0.63 -3.06
C THR A 127 -0.88 -1.95 -3.00
N PHE A 128 -1.00 -2.79 -4.03
CA PHE A 128 -0.34 -4.09 -4.07
C PHE A 128 1.18 -3.95 -4.19
N ILE A 129 1.68 -3.08 -5.07
CA ILE A 129 3.13 -2.80 -5.21
C ILE A 129 3.71 -2.32 -3.86
N CYS A 130 3.04 -1.37 -3.20
CA CYS A 130 3.46 -0.89 -1.88
C CYS A 130 3.39 -2.00 -0.81
N SER A 131 2.39 -2.88 -0.88
CA SER A 131 2.24 -4.01 0.04
C SER A 131 3.36 -5.05 -0.11
N ILE A 132 3.76 -5.36 -1.35
CA ILE A 132 4.91 -6.23 -1.62
C ILE A 132 6.21 -5.57 -1.16
N PHE A 133 6.40 -4.28 -1.42
CA PHE A 133 7.57 -3.52 -0.96
C PHE A 133 7.69 -3.54 0.56
N ASP A 134 6.59 -3.35 1.29
CA ASP A 134 6.53 -3.33 2.75
C ASP A 134 6.88 -4.69 3.37
N TYR A 135 6.34 -5.79 2.84
CA TYR A 135 6.48 -7.10 3.49
C TYR A 135 7.59 -7.99 2.92
N ILE A 136 7.88 -7.96 1.62
CA ILE A 136 8.87 -8.86 1.03
C ILE A 136 10.26 -8.24 1.13
N LYS A 137 11.08 -8.82 2.02
CA LYS A 137 12.45 -8.39 2.28
C LYS A 137 13.47 -9.43 1.85
N VAL A 138 14.67 -8.98 1.51
CA VAL A 138 15.86 -9.81 1.32
C VAL A 138 16.86 -9.39 2.39
N ASN A 139 17.28 -10.31 3.26
CA ASN A 139 18.17 -10.03 4.39
C ASN A 139 17.68 -8.86 5.27
N ASN A 140 16.38 -8.82 5.57
CA ASN A 140 15.69 -7.75 6.30
C ASN A 140 15.70 -6.36 5.63
N SER A 141 16.17 -6.24 4.39
CA SER A 141 16.10 -5.00 3.60
C SER A 141 15.02 -5.07 2.51
N PRO A 142 14.36 -3.94 2.18
CA PRO A 142 13.42 -3.89 1.05
C PRO A 142 14.10 -4.29 -0.26
N ILE A 143 13.33 -4.87 -1.18
CA ILE A 143 13.84 -5.23 -2.51
C ILE A 143 14.14 -3.94 -3.28
N ALA A 144 15.42 -3.68 -3.56
CA ALA A 144 15.85 -2.48 -4.29
C ALA A 144 15.13 -2.29 -5.63
N ALA A 145 14.83 -3.38 -6.34
CA ALA A 145 14.12 -3.35 -7.62
C ALA A 145 12.66 -2.83 -7.55
N LEU A 146 12.09 -2.70 -6.34
CA LEU A 146 10.75 -2.15 -6.12
C LEU A 146 10.76 -0.67 -5.71
N VAL A 147 11.92 -0.10 -5.37
CA VAL A 147 12.02 1.30 -4.92
C VAL A 147 11.53 2.24 -6.02
N ASP A 148 12.06 2.11 -7.23
CA ASP A 148 11.66 2.97 -8.34
C ASP A 148 10.20 2.77 -8.77
N PRO A 149 9.69 1.53 -8.94
CA PRO A 149 8.26 1.31 -9.19
C PRO A 149 7.33 1.93 -8.15
N VAL A 150 7.67 1.84 -6.85
CA VAL A 150 6.86 2.46 -5.79
C VAL A 150 6.87 3.98 -5.95
N TYR A 151 8.03 4.60 -6.09
CA TYR A 151 8.09 6.05 -6.32
C TYR A 151 7.33 6.47 -7.57
N ASP A 152 7.49 5.78 -8.69
CA ASP A 152 6.81 6.12 -9.94
C ASP A 152 5.28 6.07 -9.81
N CYS A 153 4.75 5.12 -9.03
CA CYS A 153 3.34 5.10 -8.67
C CYS A 153 2.93 6.32 -7.82
N LEU A 154 3.71 6.66 -6.78
CA LEU A 154 3.41 7.82 -5.91
C LEU A 154 3.53 9.15 -6.67
N PHE A 155 4.50 9.29 -7.59
CA PHE A 155 4.62 10.43 -8.49
C PHE A 155 3.44 10.53 -9.45
N GLY A 156 2.93 9.39 -9.93
CA GLY A 156 1.70 9.33 -10.72
C GLY A 156 0.50 9.87 -9.94
N LEU A 157 0.31 9.40 -8.70
CA LEU A 157 -0.79 9.86 -7.84
C LEU A 157 -0.65 11.33 -7.39
N ALA A 158 0.55 11.89 -7.44
CA ALA A 158 0.82 13.30 -7.10
C ALA A 158 0.72 14.25 -8.31
N GLN A 159 0.36 13.75 -9.50
CA GLN A 159 0.13 14.63 -10.67
C GLN A 159 -1.12 15.49 -10.49
N PRO A 160 -1.18 16.68 -11.10
CA PRO A 160 -2.31 17.60 -10.94
C PRO A 160 -3.68 16.96 -11.25
N ASP A 161 -3.77 16.14 -12.30
CA ASP A 161 -5.02 15.45 -12.65
C ASP A 161 -5.42 14.39 -11.61
N SER A 162 -4.45 13.66 -11.05
CA SER A 162 -4.70 12.71 -9.95
C SER A 162 -5.10 13.40 -8.65
N LEU A 163 -4.55 14.59 -8.34
CA LEU A 163 -4.93 15.36 -7.15
C LEU A 163 -6.39 15.86 -7.20
N MET A 164 -7.00 15.95 -8.38
CA MET A 164 -8.43 16.24 -8.53
C MET A 164 -9.33 15.04 -8.19
N ASN A 165 -8.75 13.86 -7.94
CA ASN A 165 -9.47 12.64 -7.63
C ASN A 165 -9.24 12.21 -6.17
N GLU A 166 -10.30 12.27 -5.36
CA GLU A 166 -10.21 11.93 -3.93
C GLU A 166 -9.76 10.48 -3.67
N GLU A 167 -10.11 9.52 -4.54
CA GLU A 167 -9.74 8.12 -4.37
C GLU A 167 -8.24 7.89 -4.62
N GLU A 168 -7.67 8.59 -5.61
CA GLU A 168 -6.23 8.58 -5.86
C GLU A 168 -5.45 9.27 -4.74
N VAL A 169 -5.97 10.39 -4.19
CA VAL A 169 -5.34 11.09 -3.06
C VAL A 169 -5.41 10.27 -1.77
N ASP A 170 -6.54 9.61 -1.48
CA ASP A 170 -6.67 8.68 -0.34
C ASP A 170 -5.64 7.55 -0.47
N CYS A 171 -5.53 6.95 -1.66
CA CYS A 171 -4.51 5.92 -1.93
C CYS A 171 -3.09 6.44 -1.65
N LEU A 172 -2.74 7.63 -2.16
CA LEU A 172 -1.43 8.25 -1.98
C LEU A 172 -1.07 8.44 -0.51
N VAL A 173 -1.97 9.05 0.26
CA VAL A 173 -1.76 9.32 1.70
C VAL A 173 -1.65 8.00 2.48
N VAL A 174 -2.53 7.03 2.21
CA VAL A 174 -2.46 5.70 2.84
C VAL A 174 -1.12 5.02 2.58
N GLN A 175 -0.60 5.07 1.33
CA GLN A 175 0.69 4.48 1.03
C GLN A 175 1.84 5.24 1.70
N LEU A 176 1.80 6.57 1.72
CA LEU A 176 2.84 7.38 2.37
C LEU A 176 2.88 7.15 3.89
N HIS A 177 1.75 7.01 4.57
CA HIS A 177 1.74 6.59 5.97
C HIS A 177 2.40 5.22 6.19
N ARG A 178 2.18 4.29 5.26
CA ARG A 178 2.61 2.91 5.41
C ARG A 178 4.09 2.70 5.09
N VAL A 179 4.55 3.23 3.96
CA VAL A 179 5.89 2.96 3.42
C VAL A 179 6.76 4.21 3.28
N GLY A 180 6.24 5.40 3.58
CA GLY A 180 6.94 6.67 3.36
C GLY A 180 8.27 6.79 4.12
N GLU A 181 8.29 6.49 5.42
CA GLU A 181 9.53 6.51 6.23
C GLU A 181 10.59 5.56 5.64
N GLN A 182 10.16 4.35 5.24
CA GLN A 182 11.06 3.35 4.66
C GLN A 182 11.58 3.76 3.28
N LEU A 183 10.75 4.37 2.44
CA LEU A 183 11.16 4.90 1.14
C LEU A 183 12.15 6.04 1.31
N GLU A 184 11.88 6.99 2.22
CA GLU A 184 12.76 8.12 2.48
C GLU A 184 14.15 7.69 2.96
N GLN A 185 14.22 6.67 3.82
CA GLN A 185 15.49 6.07 4.23
C GLN A 185 16.28 5.47 3.06
N THR A 186 15.58 5.04 2.01
CA THR A 186 16.18 4.46 0.81
C THR A 186 16.59 5.55 -0.20
N ASN A 187 15.79 6.59 -0.37
CA ASN A 187 16.07 7.72 -1.27
C ASN A 187 15.37 9.02 -0.83
N SER A 188 16.03 9.79 0.02
CA SER A 188 15.49 11.04 0.55
C SER A 188 15.31 12.14 -0.51
N GLU A 189 16.13 12.13 -1.56
CA GLU A 189 16.03 13.10 -2.66
C GLU A 189 14.72 12.93 -3.45
N ARG A 190 14.38 11.69 -3.84
CA ARG A 190 13.09 11.41 -4.49
C ARG A 190 11.91 11.72 -3.57
N MET A 191 12.03 11.47 -2.27
CA MET A 191 10.99 11.85 -1.31
C MET A 191 10.81 13.37 -1.23
N ASN A 192 11.90 14.15 -1.27
CA ASN A 192 11.83 15.61 -1.33
C ASN A 192 11.10 16.09 -2.58
N GLN A 193 11.45 15.54 -3.75
CA GLN A 193 10.81 15.87 -5.02
C GLN A 193 9.30 15.57 -5.00
N LEU A 194 8.90 14.41 -4.47
CA LEU A 194 7.49 14.06 -4.32
C LEU A 194 6.75 15.08 -3.44
N PHE A 195 7.33 15.44 -2.31
CA PHE A 195 6.74 16.42 -1.40
C PHE A 195 6.82 17.87 -1.90
N TYR A 196 7.63 18.18 -2.93
CA TYR A 196 7.51 19.46 -3.63
C TYR A 196 6.23 19.47 -4.48
N LEU A 197 5.96 18.39 -5.23
CA LEU A 197 4.71 18.28 -6.00
C LEU A 197 3.47 18.37 -5.12
N LEU A 198 3.48 17.74 -3.94
CA LEU A 198 2.35 17.83 -3.00
C LEU A 198 2.12 19.26 -2.49
N ARG A 199 3.20 20.01 -2.24
CA ARG A 199 3.11 21.42 -1.82
C ARG A 199 2.63 22.31 -2.96
N ASP A 200 3.15 22.10 -4.16
CA ASP A 200 2.73 22.84 -5.35
C ASP A 200 1.25 22.58 -5.64
N GLY A 201 0.81 21.32 -5.58
CA GLY A 201 -0.60 20.95 -5.69
C GLY A 201 -1.43 21.65 -4.61
N PHE A 202 -1.05 21.55 -3.35
CA PHE A 202 -1.79 22.18 -2.24
C PHE A 202 -1.91 23.71 -2.37
N LEU A 203 -0.84 24.39 -2.80
CA LEU A 203 -0.76 25.86 -2.86
C LEU A 203 -1.31 26.45 -4.15
N LEU A 204 -1.07 25.80 -5.29
CA LEU A 204 -1.29 26.36 -6.62
C LEU A 204 -2.49 25.75 -7.34
N GLN A 205 -2.91 24.55 -6.97
CA GLN A 205 -4.03 23.89 -7.65
C GLN A 205 -5.37 24.45 -7.17
N GLU A 206 -6.11 25.00 -8.13
CA GLU A 206 -7.48 25.46 -7.94
C GLU A 206 -8.43 24.26 -7.83
N ASP A 207 -9.61 24.48 -7.25
CA ASP A 207 -10.71 23.51 -7.20
C ASP A 207 -10.45 22.15 -6.52
N LEU A 208 -9.35 22.00 -5.76
CA LEU A 208 -9.20 20.85 -4.87
C LEU A 208 -10.37 20.77 -3.89
N SER A 209 -10.94 19.57 -3.74
CA SER A 209 -12.00 19.33 -2.77
C SER A 209 -11.51 19.56 -1.33
N SER A 210 -12.45 19.80 -0.42
CA SER A 210 -12.13 19.97 1.01
C SER A 210 -11.43 18.74 1.58
N MET A 211 -11.84 17.53 1.16
CA MET A 211 -11.21 16.28 1.60
C MET A 211 -9.79 16.17 1.07
N THR A 212 -9.54 16.43 -0.21
CA THR A 212 -8.18 16.43 -0.76
C THR A 212 -7.29 17.43 -0.03
N ARG A 213 -7.78 18.65 0.23
CA ARG A 213 -7.01 19.65 0.98
C ARG A 213 -6.66 19.16 2.38
N LEU A 214 -7.63 18.56 3.08
CA LEU A 214 -7.41 18.01 4.42
C LEU A 214 -6.35 16.89 4.42
N LEU A 215 -6.48 15.93 3.50
CA LEU A 215 -5.56 14.79 3.34
C LEU A 215 -4.14 15.24 2.97
N LEU A 216 -4.02 16.22 2.06
CA LEU A 216 -2.71 16.78 1.69
C LEU A 216 -2.07 17.53 2.86
N LEU A 217 -2.84 18.31 3.62
CA LEU A 217 -2.31 19.02 4.78
C LEU A 217 -1.82 18.05 5.85
N GLU A 218 -2.63 17.01 6.14
CA GLU A 218 -2.29 15.96 7.09
C GLU A 218 -0.96 15.30 6.72
N ILE A 219 -0.78 14.84 5.47
CA ILE A 219 0.43 14.10 5.11
C ILE A 219 1.67 15.00 5.07
N LEU A 220 1.51 16.28 4.74
CA LEU A 220 2.57 17.29 4.81
C LEU A 220 3.03 17.49 6.26
N GLU A 221 2.10 17.60 7.22
CA GLU A 221 2.41 17.69 8.65
C GLU A 221 3.00 16.39 9.20
N PHE A 222 2.48 15.23 8.78
CA PHE A 222 2.95 13.92 9.18
C PHE A 222 4.42 13.71 8.83
N ARG A 223 4.82 14.04 7.59
CA ARG A 223 6.24 14.00 7.20
C ARG A 223 7.07 15.07 7.91
N ALA A 224 6.57 16.30 8.04
CA ALA A 224 7.30 17.37 8.74
C ALA A 224 7.61 17.01 10.20
N SER A 225 6.77 16.19 10.81
CA SER A 225 6.91 15.64 12.17
C SER A 225 7.71 14.33 12.22
N GLY A 226 8.44 13.99 11.15
CA GLY A 226 9.28 12.78 11.10
C GLY A 226 8.48 11.48 10.98
N TRP A 227 7.43 11.47 10.15
CA TRP A 227 6.52 10.33 9.94
C TRP A 227 5.78 9.90 11.22
N THR A 228 5.40 10.89 12.02
CA THR A 228 4.59 10.72 13.22
C THR A 228 3.54 11.82 13.30
N LEU A 229 2.44 11.58 13.99
CA LEU A 229 1.39 12.58 14.19
C LEU A 229 1.36 13.02 15.64
N SER A 230 1.33 14.33 15.87
CA SER A 230 1.16 14.88 17.22
C SER A 230 -0.26 14.61 17.74
N GLU A 231 -0.45 14.60 19.07
CA GLU A 231 -1.79 14.44 19.65
C GLU A 231 -2.78 15.54 19.19
N THR A 232 -2.28 16.76 19.00
CA THR A 232 -3.09 17.88 18.52
C THR A 232 -3.53 17.67 17.08
N ALA A 233 -2.60 17.27 16.21
CA ALA A 233 -2.92 16.96 14.81
C ALA A 233 -3.86 15.75 14.72
N HIS A 234 -3.63 14.69 15.51
CA HIS A 234 -4.54 13.55 15.57
C HIS A 234 -5.96 13.98 15.97
N LYS A 235 -6.11 14.88 16.94
CA LYS A 235 -7.44 15.38 17.31
C LYS A 235 -8.09 16.16 16.17
N TYR A 236 -7.34 17.05 15.53
CA TYR A 236 -7.85 17.85 14.42
C TYR A 236 -8.34 16.99 13.25
N TYR A 237 -7.53 16.00 12.81
CA TYR A 237 -7.86 15.20 11.63
C TYR A 237 -8.85 14.05 11.88
N TYR A 238 -8.91 13.52 13.11
CA TYR A 238 -9.66 12.28 13.39
C TYR A 238 -10.67 12.36 14.54
N SER A 239 -10.73 13.46 15.30
CA SER A 239 -11.66 13.59 16.43
C SER A 239 -12.69 14.71 16.30
N GLU A 240 -12.49 15.64 15.35
CA GLU A 240 -13.58 16.53 14.95
C GLU A 240 -14.61 15.71 14.19
N VAL A 241 -15.60 15.20 14.93
CA VAL A 241 -16.87 14.79 14.36
C VAL A 241 -17.44 16.07 13.77
N ALA A 242 -17.38 16.19 12.44
CA ALA A 242 -18.07 17.27 11.75
C ALA A 242 -19.57 17.16 12.10
N ASP A 243 -20.06 18.13 12.88
CA ASP A 243 -21.49 18.32 13.19
C ASP A 243 -22.31 18.58 11.92
#